data_AF-A0A661E8V6-F1
#
_entry.id   AF-A0A661E8V6-F1
#
_cell.length_a   1.000
_cell.length_b   1.000
_cell.length_c   1.000
_cell.angle_alpha   90.00
_cell.angle_beta   90.00
_cell.angle_gamma   90.00
#
_symmetry.space_group_name_H-M   'P 1'
#
loop_
_entity.id
_entity.type
_entity.pdbx_description
1 polymer ?
#
loop_
_entity_poly.entity_id
_entity_poly.type
_entity_poly.pdbx_seq_one_letter_code
_entity_poly.pdbx_strand_id
1 'polypeptide(L)'
;MPLAFDSKNHGKIAFGFFNIESDMLLLEHYFFFASDFCSALSDKNNRSILPGYIIEKSEHIGDLHGAIAGTHFSGFIGEIYKKFPFPKNIANFKQQSTCYKSRSLFENLIQEFATPKDLVLGVDKSKAQFSIGSYEFTQATFLQLIDYVIQGGYPKWQDGIAPDYVSKLQKNFKL
;
A
#
# COMPACT_ATOMS: atom_id res chain seq x y z
N MET A 1 1.92 -8.05 -3.74
CA MET A 1 2.17 -8.76 -2.47
C MET A 1 3.01 -7.92 -1.56
N PRO A 2 2.61 -7.78 -0.28
CA PRO A 2 3.39 -7.07 0.71
C PRO A 2 4.73 -7.78 0.92
N LEU A 3 5.79 -7.00 1.12
CA LEU A 3 7.12 -7.50 1.48
C LEU A 3 7.53 -6.91 2.83
N ALA A 4 8.54 -7.53 3.44
CA ALA A 4 9.14 -7.03 4.66
C ALA A 4 10.20 -5.96 4.36
N PHE A 5 10.10 -4.81 5.04
CA PHE A 5 11.08 -3.72 4.97
C PHE A 5 11.51 -3.30 6.38
N ASP A 6 12.73 -2.77 6.50
CA ASP A 6 13.27 -2.34 7.80
C ASP A 6 12.77 -0.95 8.21
N SER A 7 12.05 -0.89 9.33
CA SER A 7 11.75 0.34 10.05
C SER A 7 12.81 0.60 11.13
N LYS A 8 13.16 1.88 11.34
CA LYS A 8 14.07 2.32 12.39
C LYS A 8 13.55 2.04 13.79
N ASN A 9 12.23 2.10 14.00
CA ASN A 9 11.62 2.06 15.32
C ASN A 9 10.73 0.83 15.57
N HIS A 10 10.43 0.02 14.55
CA HIS A 10 9.58 -1.18 14.69
C HIS A 10 10.21 -2.47 14.14
N GLY A 11 11.47 -2.44 13.69
CA GLY A 11 12.11 -3.61 13.08
C GLY A 11 11.53 -3.90 11.68
N LYS A 12 11.35 -5.18 11.34
CA LYS A 12 10.78 -5.54 10.03
C LYS A 12 9.27 -5.34 10.02
N ILE A 13 8.80 -4.58 9.03
CA ILE A 13 7.38 -4.29 8.83
C ILE A 13 6.91 -4.72 7.44
N ALA A 14 5.66 -5.16 7.33
CA ALA A 14 5.00 -5.49 6.09
C ALA A 14 4.52 -4.22 5.38
N PHE A 15 4.91 -4.06 4.12
CA PHE A 15 4.43 -2.99 3.24
C PHE A 15 4.12 -3.51 1.84
N GLY A 16 3.00 -3.08 1.27
CA GLY A 16 2.72 -3.23 -0.15
C GLY A 16 1.28 -3.57 -0.51
N PHE A 17 1.07 -3.90 -1.79
CA PHE A 17 -0.24 -4.31 -2.31
C PHE A 17 -0.60 -5.71 -1.80
N PHE A 18 -1.79 -5.86 -1.21
CA PHE A 18 -2.33 -7.16 -0.81
C PHE A 18 -3.33 -7.76 -1.79
N ASN A 19 -3.77 -7.01 -2.81
CA ASN A 19 -4.65 -7.54 -3.84
C ASN A 19 -4.40 -6.82 -5.18
N ILE A 20 -4.36 -7.57 -6.29
CA ILE A 20 -4.02 -7.03 -7.61
C ILE A 20 -5.12 -6.15 -8.24
N GLU A 21 -6.34 -6.23 -7.73
CA GLU A 21 -7.51 -5.48 -8.19
C GLU A 21 -7.61 -4.10 -7.53
N SER A 22 -6.74 -3.78 -6.56
CA SER A 22 -6.76 -2.52 -5.80
C SER A 22 -5.41 -1.82 -5.80
N ASP A 23 -5.42 -0.50 -5.84
CA ASP A 23 -4.24 0.32 -5.55
C ASP A 23 -4.06 0.57 -4.05
N MET A 24 -4.85 -0.05 -3.17
CA MET A 24 -4.67 0.06 -1.73
C MET A 24 -3.41 -0.68 -1.27
N LEU A 25 -2.57 0.04 -0.54
CA LEU A 25 -1.38 -0.44 0.13
C LEU A 25 -1.71 -0.73 1.59
N LEU A 26 -1.02 -1.72 2.16
CA LEU A 26 -0.92 -1.86 3.61
C LEU A 26 0.48 -1.49 4.09
N LEU A 27 0.55 -0.99 5.31
CA LEU A 27 1.74 -0.80 6.12
C LEU A 27 1.37 -1.26 7.54
N GLU A 28 1.61 -2.55 7.82
CA GLU A 28 1.08 -3.22 9.02
C GLU A 28 -0.43 -2.97 9.19
N HIS A 29 -0.83 -2.18 10.18
CA HIS A 29 -2.22 -1.81 10.49
C HIS A 29 -2.72 -0.56 9.76
N TYR A 30 -1.88 0.14 9.00
CA TYR A 30 -2.28 1.27 8.17
C TYR A 30 -2.64 0.81 6.76
N PHE A 31 -3.73 1.35 6.23
CA PHE A 31 -4.18 1.13 4.86
C PHE A 31 -4.39 2.47 4.16
N PHE A 32 -3.86 2.63 2.95
CA PHE A 32 -3.99 3.87 2.18
C PHE A 32 -3.81 3.60 0.69
N PHE A 33 -4.36 4.46 -0.16
CA PHE A 33 -4.26 4.26 -1.61
C PHE A 33 -2.90 4.70 -2.15
N ALA A 34 -2.33 3.93 -3.08
CA ALA A 34 -1.08 4.26 -3.75
C ALA A 34 -1.20 5.58 -4.53
N SER A 35 -2.39 5.89 -5.08
CA SER A 35 -2.68 7.19 -5.68
C SER A 35 -2.51 8.35 -4.69
N ASP A 36 -3.02 8.21 -3.46
CA ASP A 36 -2.89 9.22 -2.39
C ASP A 36 -1.45 9.30 -1.89
N PHE A 37 -0.77 8.17 -1.73
CA PHE A 37 0.65 8.11 -1.37
C PHE A 37 1.54 8.82 -2.39
N CYS A 38 1.35 8.54 -3.68
CA CYS A 38 2.08 9.20 -4.78
C CYS A 38 1.80 10.71 -4.84
N SER A 39 0.55 11.12 -4.56
CA SER A 39 0.18 12.52 -4.49
C SER A 39 0.87 13.22 -3.32
N ALA A 40 0.82 12.63 -2.12
CA ALA A 40 1.46 13.17 -0.92
C ALA A 40 2.99 13.25 -1.06
N LEU A 41 3.64 12.27 -1.71
CA LEU A 41 5.07 12.33 -2.02
C LEU A 41 5.44 13.41 -3.04
N SER A 42 4.50 13.82 -3.89
CA SER A 42 4.72 14.87 -4.89
C SER A 42 4.51 16.28 -4.31
N ASP A 43 4.02 16.38 -3.08
CA ASP A 43 3.93 17.63 -2.35
C ASP A 43 5.35 18.14 -2.00
N LYS A 44 5.54 19.46 -2.07
CA LYS A 44 6.82 20.12 -1.77
C LYS A 44 7.03 20.32 -0.27
N ASN A 45 6.01 20.08 0.54
CA ASN A 45 6.10 20.16 1.99
C ASN A 45 6.91 18.99 2.55
N ASN A 46 7.74 19.25 3.57
CA ASN A 46 8.45 18.18 4.28
C ASN A 46 7.51 17.24 5.05
N ARG A 47 6.25 17.66 5.24
CA ARG A 47 5.20 16.89 5.90
C ARG A 47 3.91 17.09 5.12
N SER A 48 3.31 16.00 4.71
CA SER A 48 2.05 16.00 3.97
C SER A 48 1.05 15.06 4.62
N ILE A 49 -0.23 15.37 4.46
CA ILE A 49 -1.30 14.51 4.92
C ILE A 49 -1.48 13.39 3.90
N LEU A 50 -1.47 12.15 4.39
CA LEU A 50 -1.78 10.94 3.64
C LEU A 50 -3.10 10.38 4.20
N PRO A 51 -4.22 10.57 3.48
CA PRO A 51 -5.48 9.94 3.85
C PRO A 51 -5.33 8.42 3.90
N GLY A 52 -5.85 7.82 4.95
CA GLY A 52 -5.80 6.38 5.13
C GLY A 52 -6.80 5.88 6.16
N TYR A 53 -6.57 4.65 6.58
CA TYR A 53 -7.38 3.92 7.53
C TYR A 53 -6.47 3.19 8.51
N ILE A 54 -6.93 3.01 9.74
CA ILE A 54 -6.27 2.16 10.74
C ILE A 54 -7.19 0.99 11.12
N ILE A 55 -6.63 -0.22 11.05
CA ILE A 55 -7.27 -1.42 11.60
C ILE A 55 -6.53 -1.78 12.89
N GLU A 56 -7.10 -1.39 14.03
CA GLU A 56 -6.44 -1.52 15.35
C GLU A 56 -6.21 -2.98 15.78
N LYS A 57 -7.13 -3.88 15.41
CA LYS A 57 -7.06 -5.29 15.79
C LYS A 57 -6.55 -6.14 14.64
N SER A 58 -5.51 -6.93 14.88
CA SER A 58 -4.95 -7.84 13.86
C SER A 58 -5.99 -8.84 13.32
N GLU A 59 -6.94 -9.28 14.14
CA GLU A 59 -8.05 -10.15 13.72
C GLU A 59 -8.97 -9.51 12.67
N HIS A 60 -9.06 -8.18 12.66
CA HIS A 60 -9.81 -7.42 11.64
C HIS A 60 -8.99 -7.18 10.36
N ILE A 61 -7.65 -7.31 10.40
CA ILE A 61 -6.82 -7.26 9.19
C ILE A 61 -7.06 -8.54 8.38
N GLY A 62 -6.97 -9.69 9.05
CA GLY A 62 -7.20 -11.00 8.45
C GLY A 62 -5.93 -11.75 8.05
N ASP A 63 -6.13 -12.94 7.49
CA ASP A 63 -5.07 -13.87 7.09
C ASP A 63 -4.83 -13.82 5.58
N LEU A 64 -3.80 -13.09 5.14
CA LEU A 64 -3.46 -12.96 3.73
C LEU A 64 -3.09 -14.29 3.07
N HIS A 65 -2.30 -15.13 3.75
CA HIS A 65 -1.84 -16.38 3.16
C HIS A 65 -2.98 -17.39 3.07
N GLY A 66 -3.81 -17.49 4.12
CA GLY A 66 -5.03 -18.30 4.12
C GLY A 66 -6.04 -17.85 3.05
N ALA A 67 -6.19 -16.54 2.85
CA ALA A 67 -7.09 -15.98 1.84
C ALA A 67 -6.62 -16.27 0.41
N ILE A 68 -5.31 -16.17 0.14
CA ILE A 68 -4.71 -16.52 -1.15
C ILE A 68 -4.87 -18.02 -1.44
N ALA A 69 -4.68 -18.86 -0.43
CA ALA A 69 -4.85 -20.31 -0.55
C ALA A 69 -6.33 -20.74 -0.65
N GLY A 70 -7.26 -19.82 -0.40
CA GLY A 70 -8.70 -20.09 -0.37
C GLY A 70 -9.14 -20.96 0.81
N THR A 71 -8.33 -21.07 1.86
CA THR A 71 -8.57 -21.94 3.02
C THR A 71 -9.14 -21.21 4.22
N HIS A 72 -8.86 -19.93 4.35
CA HIS A 72 -9.31 -19.13 5.50
C HIS A 72 -9.56 -17.69 5.08
N PHE A 73 -10.81 -17.24 5.23
CA PHE A 73 -11.21 -15.87 4.91
C PHE A 73 -11.68 -15.18 6.20
N SER A 74 -10.84 -14.29 6.72
CA SER A 74 -11.10 -13.52 7.93
C SER A 74 -10.67 -12.06 7.75
N GLY A 75 -11.26 -11.17 8.53
CA GLY A 75 -10.97 -9.73 8.49
C GLY A 75 -11.21 -9.08 7.12
N PHE A 76 -10.71 -7.87 6.98
CA PHE A 76 -10.80 -7.08 5.75
C PHE A 76 -10.19 -7.81 4.55
N ILE A 77 -8.99 -8.39 4.71
CA ILE A 77 -8.32 -9.11 3.61
C ILE A 77 -9.16 -10.31 3.16
N GLY A 78 -9.77 -11.05 4.07
CA GLY A 78 -10.66 -12.16 3.74
C GLY A 78 -11.86 -11.73 2.91
N GLU A 79 -12.54 -10.64 3.29
CA GLU A 79 -13.67 -10.09 2.51
C GLU A 79 -13.25 -9.64 1.12
N ILE A 80 -12.06 -9.04 0.98
CA ILE A 80 -11.50 -8.70 -0.32
C ILE A 80 -11.31 -9.96 -1.17
N TYR A 81 -10.69 -11.01 -0.65
CA TYR A 81 -10.39 -12.22 -1.41
C TYR A 81 -11.62 -13.08 -1.72
N LYS A 82 -12.73 -12.95 -0.97
CA LYS A 82 -14.02 -13.53 -1.37
C LYS A 82 -14.55 -12.90 -2.67
N LYS A 83 -14.33 -11.59 -2.85
CA LYS A 83 -14.84 -10.82 -3.99
C LYS A 83 -13.84 -10.77 -5.16
N PHE A 84 -12.56 -10.69 -4.84
CA PHE A 84 -11.42 -10.61 -5.74
C PHE A 84 -10.44 -11.74 -5.43
N PRO A 85 -10.81 -12.99 -5.78
CA PRO A 85 -10.02 -14.16 -5.45
C PRO A 85 -8.66 -14.14 -6.15
N PHE A 86 -7.71 -14.85 -5.56
CA PHE A 86 -6.41 -15.04 -6.21
C PHE A 86 -6.58 -15.66 -7.61
N PRO A 87 -5.86 -15.18 -8.64
CA PRO A 87 -6.02 -15.70 -9.99
C PRO A 87 -5.75 -17.20 -10.08
N LYS A 88 -6.66 -17.95 -10.74
CA LYS A 88 -6.44 -19.38 -11.02
C LYS A 88 -5.24 -19.63 -11.93
N ASN A 89 -4.94 -18.66 -12.81
CA ASN A 89 -3.75 -18.68 -13.66
C ASN A 89 -2.72 -17.71 -13.10
N ILE A 90 -1.56 -18.23 -12.68
CA ILE A 90 -0.44 -17.45 -12.12
C ILE A 90 0.06 -16.39 -13.11
N ALA A 91 -0.06 -16.61 -14.42
CA ALA A 91 0.31 -15.60 -15.41
C ALA A 91 -0.51 -14.30 -15.29
N ASN A 92 -1.75 -14.40 -14.78
CA ASN A 92 -2.63 -13.27 -14.51
C ASN A 92 -2.35 -12.61 -13.16
N PHE A 93 -1.42 -13.15 -12.37
CA PHE A 93 -0.99 -12.51 -11.14
C PHE A 93 -0.09 -11.33 -11.48
N LYS A 94 -0.73 -10.22 -11.81
CA LYS A 94 -0.13 -8.92 -12.17
C LYS A 94 -0.93 -7.80 -11.54
N GLN A 95 -0.26 -6.80 -10.98
CA GLN A 95 -0.94 -5.64 -10.43
C GLN A 95 -1.66 -4.90 -11.57
N GLN A 96 -2.98 -4.80 -11.51
CA GLN A 96 -3.72 -4.24 -12.64
C GLN A 96 -3.44 -2.74 -12.79
N SER A 97 -3.17 -2.28 -14.01
CA SER A 97 -2.96 -0.85 -14.29
C SER A 97 -4.22 -0.02 -14.04
N THR A 98 -5.40 -0.66 -14.02
CA THR A 98 -6.70 -0.05 -13.74
C THR A 98 -7.21 -0.26 -12.31
N CYS A 99 -6.39 -0.80 -11.40
CA CYS A 99 -6.80 -1.13 -10.03
C CYS A 99 -7.39 0.06 -9.25
N TYR A 100 -6.99 1.30 -9.58
CA TYR A 100 -7.57 2.53 -8.99
C TYR A 100 -9.08 2.71 -9.24
N LYS A 101 -9.65 2.03 -10.24
CA LYS A 101 -11.09 2.07 -10.53
C LYS A 101 -11.93 1.35 -9.48
N SER A 102 -11.33 0.46 -8.69
CA SER A 102 -12.01 -0.27 -7.62
C SER A 102 -12.03 0.49 -6.28
N ARG A 103 -11.45 1.70 -6.21
CA ARG A 103 -11.30 2.49 -5.00
C ARG A 103 -12.58 2.58 -4.16
N SER A 104 -13.69 3.03 -4.74
CA SER A 104 -14.95 3.21 -4.00
C SER A 104 -15.46 1.92 -3.36
N LEU A 105 -15.21 0.78 -4.00
CA LEU A 105 -15.58 -0.53 -3.49
C LEU A 105 -14.71 -0.90 -2.28
N PHE A 106 -13.39 -0.70 -2.37
CA PHE A 106 -12.47 -0.96 -1.26
C PHE A 106 -12.71 -0.01 -0.07
N GLU A 107 -13.02 1.27 -0.34
CA GLU A 107 -13.42 2.25 0.68
C GLU A 107 -14.70 1.82 1.41
N ASN A 108 -15.69 1.27 0.70
CA ASN A 108 -16.90 0.77 1.34
C ASN A 108 -16.64 -0.48 2.18
N LEU A 109 -15.80 -1.40 1.71
CA LEU A 109 -15.51 -2.65 2.44
C LEU A 109 -14.66 -2.42 3.69
N ILE A 110 -13.68 -1.51 3.63
CA ILE A 110 -12.77 -1.30 4.77
C ILE A 110 -13.45 -0.60 5.96
N GLN A 111 -14.55 0.12 5.73
CA GLN A 111 -15.30 0.85 6.77
C GLN A 111 -15.85 -0.05 7.89
N GLU A 112 -16.09 -1.34 7.63
CA GLU A 112 -16.54 -2.29 8.65
C GLU A 112 -15.40 -2.69 9.61
N PHE A 113 -14.14 -2.53 9.20
CA PHE A 113 -12.96 -3.04 9.90
C PHE A 113 -12.06 -1.94 10.47
N ALA A 114 -12.11 -0.74 9.87
CA ALA A 114 -11.14 0.32 10.10
C ALA A 114 -11.80 1.65 10.41
N THR A 115 -11.04 2.54 11.06
CA THR A 115 -11.41 3.95 11.18
C THR A 115 -10.60 4.80 10.20
N PRO A 116 -11.21 5.79 9.54
CA PRO A 116 -10.47 6.78 8.75
C PRO A 116 -9.45 7.51 9.62
N LYS A 117 -8.24 7.72 9.08
CA LYS A 117 -7.15 8.38 9.78
C LYS A 117 -6.24 9.12 8.80
N ASP A 118 -6.01 10.40 9.09
CA ASP A 118 -4.98 11.18 8.43
C ASP A 118 -3.60 10.78 8.97
N LEU A 119 -2.82 10.10 8.13
CA LEU A 119 -1.44 9.75 8.41
C LEU A 119 -0.55 10.93 8.03
N VAL A 120 0.54 11.13 8.77
CA VAL A 120 1.58 12.09 8.37
C VAL A 120 2.63 11.36 7.55
N LEU A 121 2.80 11.80 6.31
CA LEU A 121 3.94 11.44 5.46
C LEU A 121 5.04 12.49 5.68
N GLY A 122 6.12 12.08 6.34
CA GLY A 122 7.28 12.93 6.59
C GLY A 122 8.39 12.65 5.59
N VAL A 123 8.80 13.65 4.81
CA VAL A 123 9.94 13.61 3.89
C VAL A 123 10.77 14.88 4.10
N ASP A 124 11.56 14.92 5.16
CA ASP A 124 12.50 16.02 5.42
C ASP A 124 13.92 15.60 5.07
N LYS A 125 14.35 15.97 3.86
CA LYS A 125 15.69 15.67 3.36
C LYS A 125 16.80 16.37 4.16
N SER A 126 16.53 17.58 4.65
CA SER A 126 17.51 18.36 5.40
C SER A 126 17.82 17.74 6.76
N LYS A 127 16.84 17.04 7.34
CA LYS A 127 16.94 16.35 8.64
C LYS A 127 17.07 14.83 8.50
N ALA A 128 17.18 14.30 7.29
CA ALA A 128 17.16 12.87 6.99
C ALA A 128 16.00 12.12 7.68
N GLN A 129 14.81 12.74 7.73
CA GLN A 129 13.64 12.20 8.38
C GLN A 129 12.62 11.70 7.34
N PHE A 130 12.37 10.39 7.35
CA PHE A 130 11.44 9.71 6.45
C PHE A 130 10.47 8.89 7.28
N SER A 131 9.16 9.18 7.19
CA SER A 131 8.16 8.52 8.04
C SER A 131 6.79 8.41 7.38
N ILE A 132 6.04 7.38 7.77
CA ILE A 132 4.61 7.21 7.43
C ILE A 132 3.87 6.89 8.73
N GLY A 133 3.04 7.82 9.21
CA GLY A 133 2.40 7.68 10.52
C GLY A 133 3.44 7.50 11.63
N SER A 134 3.34 6.40 12.36
CA SER A 134 4.26 6.03 13.45
C SER A 134 5.55 5.33 12.99
N TYR A 135 5.68 4.98 11.71
CA TYR A 135 6.83 4.25 11.20
C TYR A 135 7.91 5.20 10.69
N GLU A 136 9.13 5.04 11.21
CA GLU A 136 10.30 5.76 10.73
C GLU A 136 11.18 4.86 9.87
N PHE A 137 11.80 5.44 8.84
CA PHE A 137 12.63 4.75 7.88
C PHE A 137 13.98 5.46 7.70
N THR A 138 14.99 4.69 7.31
CA THR A 138 16.19 5.29 6.70
C THR A 138 15.82 5.82 5.31
N GLN A 139 16.61 6.74 4.76
CA GLN A 139 16.42 7.18 3.38
C GLN A 139 16.43 6.00 2.40
N ALA A 140 17.37 5.07 2.57
CA ALA A 140 17.50 3.90 1.71
C ALA A 140 16.24 3.03 1.75
N THR A 141 15.73 2.70 2.94
CA THR A 141 14.51 1.88 3.04
C THR A 141 13.29 2.62 2.49
N PHE A 142 13.15 3.92 2.78
CA PHE A 142 12.02 4.70 2.27
C PHE A 142 11.98 4.72 0.74
N LEU A 143 13.15 4.77 0.09
CA LEU A 143 13.24 4.65 -1.36
C LEU A 143 12.89 3.28 -1.89
N GLN A 144 13.17 2.22 -1.15
CA GLN A 144 12.71 0.88 -1.51
C GLN A 144 11.19 0.78 -1.44
N LEU A 145 10.52 1.46 -0.50
CA LEU A 145 9.05 1.53 -0.48
C LEU A 145 8.50 2.22 -1.73
N ILE A 146 9.13 3.34 -2.13
CA ILE A 146 8.74 4.09 -3.33
C ILE A 146 8.97 3.25 -4.60
N ASP A 147 10.14 2.63 -4.71
CA ASP A 147 10.50 1.78 -5.83
C ASP A 147 9.57 0.57 -5.94
N TYR A 148 9.21 -0.04 -4.81
CA TYR A 148 8.18 -1.09 -4.76
C TYR A 148 6.88 -0.62 -5.42
N VAL A 149 6.37 0.57 -5.07
CA VAL A 149 5.13 1.11 -5.66
C VAL A 149 5.31 1.41 -7.15
N ILE A 150 6.44 2.01 -7.54
CA ILE A 150 6.78 2.32 -8.93
C ILE A 150 6.76 1.06 -9.80
N GLN A 151 7.31 -0.05 -9.31
CA GLN A 151 7.34 -1.31 -10.04
C GLN A 151 5.97 -2.01 -10.13
N GLY A 152 4.98 -1.61 -9.32
CA GLY A 152 3.70 -2.31 -9.17
C GLY A 152 3.79 -3.47 -8.18
N GLY A 153 4.69 -3.32 -7.21
CA GLY A 153 5.06 -4.33 -6.23
C GLY A 153 5.57 -5.61 -6.87
N TYR A 154 5.38 -6.70 -6.16
CA TYR A 154 5.57 -8.07 -6.66
C TYR A 154 4.17 -8.67 -6.73
N PRO A 155 3.54 -8.65 -7.91
CA PRO A 155 4.14 -9.22 -9.15
C PRO A 155 4.47 -8.26 -10.32
N LYS A 156 4.60 -6.95 -10.06
CA LYS A 156 4.73 -5.85 -11.04
C LYS A 156 3.43 -5.48 -11.75
N TRP A 157 3.42 -4.30 -12.36
CA TRP A 157 2.31 -3.83 -13.20
C TRP A 157 2.01 -4.78 -14.37
N GLN A 158 0.73 -4.96 -14.64
CA GLN A 158 0.22 -5.66 -15.82
C GLN A 158 0.75 -5.00 -17.08
N ASP A 159 1.29 -5.82 -17.99
CA ASP A 159 1.90 -5.40 -19.25
C ASP A 159 3.04 -4.36 -19.10
N GLY A 160 3.57 -4.18 -17.88
CA GLY A 160 4.56 -3.14 -17.57
C GLY A 160 4.00 -1.72 -17.56
N ILE A 161 2.67 -1.56 -17.54
CA ILE A 161 2.00 -0.26 -17.65
C ILE A 161 1.60 0.23 -16.25
N ALA A 162 2.32 1.22 -15.74
CA ALA A 162 1.99 1.86 -14.48
C ALA A 162 0.84 2.89 -14.65
N PRO A 163 -0.02 3.09 -13.63
CA PRO A 163 -1.02 4.15 -13.63
C PRO A 163 -0.41 5.57 -13.71
N ASP A 164 -1.20 6.54 -14.15
CA ASP A 164 -0.76 7.94 -14.31
C ASP A 164 -0.16 8.56 -13.05
N TYR A 165 -0.68 8.21 -11.86
CA TYR A 165 -0.17 8.73 -10.60
C TYR A 165 1.28 8.30 -10.33
N VAL A 166 1.69 7.10 -10.81
CA VAL A 166 3.07 6.62 -10.72
C VAL A 166 3.97 7.42 -11.66
N SER A 167 3.53 7.62 -12.90
CA SER A 167 4.27 8.41 -13.89
C SER A 167 4.48 9.86 -13.42
N LYS A 168 3.47 10.45 -12.76
CA LYS A 168 3.58 11.78 -12.15
C LYS A 168 4.59 11.79 -10.99
N LEU A 169 4.54 10.79 -10.11
CA LEU A 169 5.51 10.63 -9.04
C LEU A 169 6.94 10.56 -9.60
N GLN A 170 7.21 9.69 -10.58
CA GLN A 170 8.55 9.52 -11.15
C GLN A 170 9.13 10.81 -11.76
N LYS A 171 8.28 11.69 -12.31
CA LYS A 171 8.70 12.98 -12.87
C LYS A 171 9.02 14.01 -11.78
N ASN A 172 8.26 13.99 -10.69
CA ASN A 172 8.28 15.04 -9.67
C ASN A 172 9.15 14.69 -8.46
N PHE A 173 9.28 13.40 -8.16
CA PHE A 173 10.05 12.90 -7.03
C PHE A 173 11.52 12.79 -7.43
N LYS A 174 12.28 13.83 -7.12
CA LYS A 174 13.73 13.78 -7.11
C LYS A 174 14.18 13.73 -5.66
N LEU A 175 15.05 12.80 -5.31
CA LEU A 175 15.81 12.87 -4.05
C LEU A 175 16.75 14.06 -4.07
#